data_AF-A0A496P309-F1
#
_entry.id   AF-A0A496P309-F1
#
_cell.length_a   1.000
_cell.length_b   1.000
_cell.length_c   1.000
_cell.angle_alpha   90.00
_cell.angle_beta   90.00
_cell.angle_gamma   90.00
#
_symmetry.space_group_name_H-M   'P 1'
#
loop_
_entity.id
_entity.type
_entity.pdbx_description
1 polymer ?
#
loop_
_entity_poly.entity_id
_entity_poly.type
_entity_poly.pdbx_seq_one_letter_code
_entity_poly.pdbx_strand_id
1 'polypeptide(L)'
;MSNLQGVNIQKGRLGANRLSSSDAISGIIISAVAVSSLAVDTPITVYNMKDVETLGITAEYDKTNKLNCYRHLSEFYRMAGEGTELHLMIVPQTDTMPDICENKAKKLLAHAKGEIKQLAVAVNPSGTEEPTMLNGIPADVYNAVAKAQGLAEWAYQNNMPLQIFLEGYAYGGKASTSANLRDITDLKADKVSVIIGQDFNYAKTQSGKAQKFADIGTALGVCSKATVNQNIGENESFNITDAAKGIWVEPGLSCHKPNTEVFSDLQTLENKGYIFGITYAGMAGVRWNNDHTCTPVIIDSDNKINEHTIAYGRVMSKAVRGLRSVYLPKIKTNWAVDGKTSKLSPG
;
A
#
# COMPACT_ATOMS: atom_id res chain seq x y z
N MET A 1 28.42 48.15 -5.38
CA MET A 1 27.07 47.67 -5.07
C MET A 1 27.19 46.61 -3.98
N SER A 2 26.90 46.96 -2.73
CA SER A 2 27.06 46.06 -1.58
C SER A 2 25.85 45.14 -1.49
N ASN A 3 26.08 43.83 -1.56
CA ASN A 3 25.04 42.83 -1.25
C ASN A 3 25.01 42.67 0.27
N LEU A 4 23.91 43.12 0.90
CA LEU A 4 23.71 43.08 2.36
C LEU A 4 23.82 41.67 2.97
N GLN A 5 23.75 40.61 2.15
CA GLN A 5 23.79 39.25 2.67
C GLN A 5 25.18 38.65 2.80
N GLY A 6 26.25 39.23 2.23
CA GLY A 6 27.64 38.80 2.40
C GLY A 6 27.95 37.36 1.95
N VAL A 7 27.40 36.37 2.64
CA VAL A 7 27.51 34.93 2.41
C VAL A 7 26.12 34.30 2.36
N ASN A 8 25.83 33.54 1.30
CA ASN A 8 24.55 32.88 1.11
C ASN A 8 24.59 31.48 1.77
N ILE A 9 24.18 31.38 3.03
CA ILE A 9 24.13 30.11 3.76
C ILE A 9 22.78 29.45 3.48
N GLN A 10 22.78 28.43 2.63
CA GLN A 10 21.61 27.58 2.40
C GLN A 10 21.67 26.37 3.33
N LYS A 11 20.56 26.04 3.97
CA LYS A 11 20.43 24.80 4.74
C LYS A 11 20.57 23.64 3.75
N GLY A 12 21.62 22.83 3.89
CA GLY A 12 21.76 21.60 3.11
C GLY A 12 20.52 20.73 3.28
N ARG A 13 20.10 20.03 2.21
CA ARG A 13 19.09 18.97 2.33
C ARG A 13 19.54 18.04 3.45
N LEU A 14 18.67 17.77 4.43
CA LEU A 14 18.92 16.64 5.33
C LEU A 14 19.04 15.42 4.43
N GLY A 15 20.24 14.85 4.34
CA GLY A 15 20.40 13.52 3.76
C GLY A 15 19.51 12.58 4.56
N ALA A 16 18.71 11.77 3.87
CA ALA A 16 17.90 10.75 4.53
C ALA A 16 18.81 9.95 5.46
N ASN A 17 18.36 9.75 6.69
CA ASN A 17 19.07 8.91 7.64
C ASN A 17 19.02 7.47 7.10
N ARG A 18 20.00 7.06 6.28
CA ARG A 18 20.11 5.70 5.71
C ARG A 18 20.57 4.68 6.76
N LEU A 19 20.20 4.89 8.02
CA LEU A 19 20.41 3.93 9.10
C LEU A 19 19.36 2.81 8.95
N SER A 20 19.74 1.83 8.12
CA SER A 20 19.47 0.40 8.30
C SER A 20 18.02 -0.06 8.51
N SER A 21 17.10 0.34 7.62
CA SER A 21 15.99 -0.55 7.25
C SER A 21 15.45 -0.21 5.86
N SER A 22 15.63 -1.13 4.90
CA SER A 22 14.95 -1.07 3.59
C SER A 22 13.52 -1.62 3.65
N ASP A 23 13.01 -1.91 4.86
CA ASP A 23 11.67 -2.46 5.05
C ASP A 23 10.55 -1.44 4.75
N ALA A 24 10.90 -0.15 4.68
CA ALA A 24 9.98 0.96 4.42
C ALA A 24 9.79 1.28 2.93
N ILE A 25 10.58 0.68 2.03
CA ILE A 25 10.55 0.96 0.59
C ILE A 25 9.22 0.46 -0.01
N SER A 26 8.48 1.39 -0.60
CA SER A 26 7.12 1.17 -1.07
C SER A 26 6.99 1.44 -2.57
N GLY A 27 6.00 0.79 -3.19
CA GLY A 27 5.54 1.11 -4.53
C GLY A 27 4.10 1.61 -4.48
N ILE A 28 3.75 2.54 -5.35
CA ILE A 28 2.37 2.95 -5.57
C ILE A 28 2.10 3.11 -7.07
N ILE A 29 1.00 2.52 -7.52
CA ILE A 29 0.48 2.67 -8.87
C ILE A 29 -0.85 3.38 -8.76
N ILE A 30 -1.01 4.48 -9.49
CA ILE A 30 -2.23 5.29 -9.44
C ILE A 30 -2.70 5.49 -10.87
N SER A 31 -3.97 5.16 -11.16
CA SER A 31 -4.55 5.54 -12.44
C SER A 31 -4.93 7.02 -12.43
N ALA A 32 -4.39 7.80 -13.34
CA ALA A 32 -4.52 9.26 -13.37
C ALA A 32 -4.34 9.80 -14.79
N VAL A 33 -4.66 11.08 -14.99
CA VAL A 33 -4.42 11.75 -16.27
C VAL A 33 -2.91 11.93 -16.48
N ALA A 34 -2.40 11.76 -17.69
CA ALA A 34 -0.98 11.99 -17.97
C ALA A 34 -0.55 13.40 -17.52
N VAL A 35 0.59 13.49 -16.83
CA VAL A 35 1.17 14.77 -16.43
C VAL A 35 2.25 15.13 -17.46
N SER A 36 2.38 16.40 -17.83
CA SER A 36 3.35 16.83 -18.87
C SER A 36 4.80 16.44 -18.57
N SER A 37 5.15 16.36 -17.28
CA SER A 37 6.45 15.98 -16.74
C SER A 37 6.64 14.48 -16.48
N LEU A 38 5.59 13.66 -16.59
CA LEU A 38 5.65 12.22 -16.35
C LEU A 38 4.79 11.46 -17.35
N ALA A 39 5.44 10.75 -18.27
CA ALA A 39 4.75 9.86 -19.19
C ALA A 39 4.07 8.71 -18.42
N VAL A 40 2.88 8.32 -18.88
CA VAL A 40 2.17 7.14 -18.36
C VAL A 40 3.02 5.88 -18.52
N ASP A 41 2.79 4.87 -17.68
CA ASP A 41 3.54 3.61 -17.61
C ASP A 41 5.06 3.76 -17.36
N THR A 42 5.51 4.95 -16.96
CA THR A 42 6.92 5.22 -16.64
C THR A 42 7.14 5.17 -15.14
N PRO A 43 7.88 4.18 -14.61
CA PRO A 43 8.21 4.12 -13.20
C PRO A 43 9.24 5.19 -12.83
N ILE A 44 9.00 5.90 -11.73
CA ILE A 44 9.89 6.92 -11.17
C ILE A 44 10.05 6.71 -9.66
N THR A 45 11.15 7.20 -9.10
CA THR A 45 11.39 7.14 -7.65
C THR A 45 11.35 8.54 -7.07
N VAL A 46 10.55 8.72 -6.03
CA VAL A 46 10.36 9.98 -5.32
C VAL A 46 10.69 9.77 -3.83
N TYR A 47 11.20 10.82 -3.19
CA TYR A 47 11.61 10.76 -1.78
C TYR A 47 10.85 11.75 -0.89
N ASN A 48 10.16 12.71 -1.49
CA ASN A 48 9.47 13.77 -0.76
C ASN A 48 8.37 14.40 -1.59
N MET A 49 7.48 15.16 -0.93
CA MET A 49 6.39 15.87 -1.61
C MET A 49 6.88 16.93 -2.61
N LYS A 50 8.06 17.51 -2.41
CA LYS A 50 8.61 18.49 -3.37
C LYS A 50 9.02 17.83 -4.69
N ASP A 51 9.52 16.60 -4.65
CA ASP A 51 9.81 15.83 -5.86
C ASP A 51 8.49 15.49 -6.58
N VAL A 52 7.44 15.12 -5.85
CA VAL A 52 6.08 14.86 -6.40
C VAL A 52 5.51 16.11 -7.07
N GLU A 53 5.61 17.27 -6.43
CA GLU A 53 5.15 18.56 -6.99
C GLU A 53 5.95 18.96 -8.24
N THR A 54 7.25 18.63 -8.27
CA THR A 54 8.10 18.85 -9.46
C THR A 54 7.66 17.99 -10.64
N LEU A 55 7.05 16.82 -10.37
CA LEU A 55 6.43 15.98 -11.40
C LEU A 55 5.07 16.52 -11.88
N GLY A 56 4.60 17.65 -11.34
CA GLY A 56 3.34 18.28 -11.73
C GLY A 56 2.10 17.73 -11.01
N ILE A 57 2.28 16.80 -10.07
CA ILE A 57 1.21 16.28 -9.22
C ILE A 57 1.03 17.25 -8.05
N THR A 58 -0.04 18.05 -8.10
CA THR A 58 -0.36 19.08 -7.11
C THR A 58 -1.80 18.95 -6.63
N ALA A 59 -2.15 19.64 -5.54
CA ALA A 59 -3.54 19.69 -5.08
C ALA A 59 -4.51 20.24 -6.16
N GLU A 60 -4.06 21.19 -6.98
CA GLU A 60 -4.85 21.73 -8.09
C GLU A 60 -5.00 20.72 -9.24
N TYR A 61 -4.00 19.88 -9.49
CA TYR A 61 -4.11 18.79 -10.45
C TYR A 61 -5.20 17.77 -10.03
N ASP A 62 -5.22 17.38 -8.75
CA ASP A 62 -6.26 16.50 -8.20
C ASP A 62 -7.64 17.15 -8.30
N LYS A 63 -7.76 18.44 -7.95
CA LYS A 63 -9.03 19.18 -8.00
C LYS A 63 -9.57 19.35 -9.42
N THR A 64 -8.69 19.64 -10.37
CA THR A 64 -9.06 19.85 -11.79
C THR A 64 -9.55 18.55 -12.41
N ASN A 65 -8.89 17.43 -12.12
CA ASN A 65 -9.16 16.14 -12.74
C ASN A 65 -10.06 15.22 -11.89
N LYS A 66 -10.45 15.65 -10.67
CA LYS A 66 -11.22 14.88 -9.69
C LYS A 66 -10.55 13.54 -9.33
N LEU A 67 -9.26 13.61 -9.03
CA LEU A 67 -8.40 12.47 -8.68
C LEU A 67 -7.94 12.57 -7.23
N ASN A 68 -7.48 11.46 -6.65
CA ASN A 68 -6.82 11.44 -5.33
C ASN A 68 -5.32 11.08 -5.42
N CYS A 69 -4.65 11.48 -6.49
CA CYS A 69 -3.23 11.15 -6.69
C CYS A 69 -2.34 11.91 -5.70
N TYR A 70 -2.48 13.24 -5.63
CA TYR A 70 -1.77 14.08 -4.66
C TYR A 70 -2.14 13.69 -3.22
N ARG A 71 -3.43 13.40 -2.96
CA ARG A 71 -3.88 12.95 -1.63
C ARG A 71 -3.12 11.72 -1.15
N HIS A 72 -3.10 10.64 -1.94
CA HIS A 72 -2.42 9.41 -1.53
C HIS A 72 -0.93 9.59 -1.31
N LEU A 73 -0.26 10.40 -2.14
CA LEU A 73 1.16 10.69 -1.98
C LEU A 73 1.44 11.56 -0.75
N SER A 74 0.61 12.56 -0.48
CA SER A 74 0.74 13.42 0.71
C SER A 74 0.55 12.62 2.00
N GLU A 75 -0.43 11.72 2.03
CA GLU A 75 -0.71 10.88 3.20
C GLU A 75 0.38 9.82 3.42
N PHE A 76 0.95 9.29 2.34
CA PHE A 76 2.10 8.40 2.42
C PHE A 76 3.28 9.09 3.13
N TYR A 77 3.71 10.26 2.66
CA TYR A 77 4.84 10.97 3.27
C TYR A 77 4.52 11.54 4.66
N ARG A 78 3.25 11.86 4.95
CA ARG A 78 2.82 12.24 6.29
C ARG A 78 3.05 11.12 7.31
N MET A 79 2.73 9.87 6.94
CA MET A 79 2.85 8.73 7.83
C MET A 79 4.24 8.09 7.82
N ALA A 80 4.83 7.87 6.64
CA ALA A 80 6.16 7.27 6.49
C ALA A 80 7.29 8.23 6.85
N GLY A 81 7.07 9.53 6.67
CA GLY A 81 8.09 10.57 6.80
C GLY A 81 8.80 10.89 5.48
N GLU A 82 9.17 12.16 5.34
CA GLU A 82 9.97 12.67 4.22
C GLU A 82 11.35 11.98 4.17
N GLY A 83 11.79 11.60 2.97
CA GLY A 83 13.02 10.84 2.74
C GLY A 83 12.81 9.33 2.56
N THR A 84 11.59 8.83 2.74
CA THR A 84 11.24 7.43 2.44
C THR A 84 11.20 7.20 0.93
N GLU A 85 11.86 6.14 0.46
CA GLU A 85 11.88 5.79 -0.96
C GLU A 85 10.52 5.22 -1.41
N LEU A 86 9.88 5.91 -2.35
CA LEU A 86 8.61 5.51 -2.94
C LEU A 86 8.77 5.42 -4.47
N HIS A 87 8.47 4.25 -5.02
CA HIS A 87 8.40 4.07 -6.46
C HIS A 87 6.97 4.34 -6.95
N LEU A 88 6.81 5.37 -7.76
CA LEU A 88 5.54 5.81 -8.32
C LEU A 88 5.44 5.41 -9.79
N MET A 89 4.27 4.94 -10.21
CA MET A 89 3.92 4.82 -11.62
C MET A 89 2.48 5.32 -11.84
N ILE A 90 2.32 6.23 -12.80
CA ILE A 90 1.00 6.67 -13.24
C ILE A 90 0.57 5.83 -14.44
N VAL A 91 -0.65 5.30 -14.40
CA VAL A 91 -1.26 4.53 -15.49
C VAL A 91 -2.49 5.25 -16.03
N PRO A 92 -2.88 5.02 -17.30
CA PRO A 92 -4.11 5.60 -17.86
C PRO A 92 -5.35 5.24 -17.02
N GLN A 93 -6.31 6.16 -16.95
CA GLN A 93 -7.58 5.92 -16.22
C GLN A 93 -8.49 4.86 -16.87
N THR A 94 -8.18 4.46 -18.11
CA THR A 94 -8.85 3.36 -18.81
C THR A 94 -8.40 1.98 -18.33
N ASP A 95 -7.23 1.90 -17.70
CA ASP A 95 -6.65 0.64 -17.24
C ASP A 95 -7.38 0.20 -15.96
N THR A 96 -7.83 -1.04 -15.96
CA THR A 96 -8.58 -1.66 -14.86
C THR A 96 -7.61 -2.16 -13.78
N MET A 97 -8.05 -2.24 -12.52
CA MET A 97 -7.19 -2.72 -11.43
C MET A 97 -6.61 -4.13 -11.68
N PRO A 98 -7.36 -5.10 -12.26
CA PRO A 98 -6.82 -6.39 -12.66
C PRO A 98 -5.72 -6.29 -13.72
N ASP A 99 -5.88 -5.44 -14.74
CA ASP A 99 -4.87 -5.26 -15.80
C ASP A 99 -3.58 -4.64 -15.24
N ILE A 100 -3.73 -3.66 -14.35
CA ILE A 100 -2.60 -3.05 -13.65
C ILE A 100 -1.81 -4.10 -12.89
N CYS A 101 -2.49 -4.99 -12.15
CA CYS A 101 -1.85 -6.05 -11.37
C CYS A 101 -1.17 -7.10 -12.28
N GLU A 102 -1.79 -7.47 -13.40
CA GLU A 102 -1.30 -8.54 -14.27
C GLU A 102 -0.15 -8.09 -15.20
N ASN A 103 -0.27 -6.90 -15.79
CA ASN A 103 0.55 -6.47 -16.92
C ASN A 103 1.45 -5.28 -16.61
N LYS A 104 1.02 -4.33 -15.77
CA LYS A 104 1.76 -3.07 -15.55
C LYS A 104 2.68 -3.14 -14.34
N ALA A 105 2.22 -3.71 -13.24
CA ALA A 105 2.95 -3.70 -11.96
C ALA A 105 4.33 -4.35 -12.04
N LYS A 106 4.51 -5.36 -12.90
CA LYS A 106 5.82 -5.99 -13.16
C LYS A 106 6.89 -4.99 -13.60
N LYS A 107 6.53 -3.96 -14.38
CA LYS A 107 7.45 -2.90 -14.82
C LYS A 107 7.99 -2.10 -13.64
N LEU A 108 7.11 -1.73 -12.69
CA LEU A 108 7.47 -1.01 -11.48
C LEU A 108 8.41 -1.86 -10.59
N LEU A 109 8.07 -3.14 -10.40
CA LEU A 109 8.88 -4.06 -9.60
C LEU A 109 10.28 -4.27 -10.20
N ALA A 110 10.36 -4.40 -11.54
CA ALA A 110 11.63 -4.51 -12.25
C ALA A 110 12.47 -3.23 -12.15
N HIS A 111 11.85 -2.05 -12.26
CA HIS A 111 12.53 -0.76 -12.09
C HIS A 111 13.12 -0.63 -10.68
N ALA A 112 12.37 -1.02 -9.65
CA ALA A 112 12.82 -1.01 -8.26
C ALA A 112 13.84 -2.12 -7.93
N LYS A 113 14.23 -2.96 -8.90
CA LYS A 113 15.16 -4.09 -8.71
C LYS A 113 14.75 -5.02 -7.56
N GLY A 114 13.45 -5.13 -7.31
CA GLY A 114 12.91 -5.92 -6.21
C GLY A 114 13.02 -5.31 -4.82
N GLU A 115 13.36 -4.02 -4.69
CA GLU A 115 13.45 -3.36 -3.39
C GLU A 115 12.08 -3.02 -2.78
N ILE A 116 11.02 -2.93 -3.59
CA ILE A 116 9.64 -2.76 -3.11
C ILE A 116 9.26 -3.91 -2.18
N LYS A 117 8.82 -3.56 -0.96
CA LYS A 117 8.30 -4.52 0.04
C LYS A 117 6.77 -4.52 0.12
N GLN A 118 6.16 -3.42 -0.30
CA GLN A 118 4.72 -3.23 -0.27
C GLN A 118 4.29 -2.35 -1.44
N LEU A 119 3.23 -2.76 -2.13
CA LEU A 119 2.73 -2.15 -3.36
C LEU A 119 1.27 -1.76 -3.17
N ALA A 120 0.96 -0.47 -3.27
CA ALA A 120 -0.41 0.01 -3.34
C ALA A 120 -0.87 0.18 -4.79
N VAL A 121 -2.11 -0.21 -5.08
CA VAL A 121 -2.77 0.05 -6.36
C VAL A 121 -4.04 0.85 -6.11
N ALA A 122 -4.08 2.08 -6.63
CA ALA A 122 -5.19 3.00 -6.57
C ALA A 122 -5.73 3.24 -7.99
N VAL A 123 -7.05 3.31 -8.15
CA VAL A 123 -7.68 3.59 -9.44
C VAL A 123 -8.66 4.75 -9.34
N ASN A 124 -8.56 5.69 -10.28
CA ASN A 124 -9.49 6.78 -10.48
C ASN A 124 -10.21 6.59 -11.83
N PRO A 125 -11.34 5.87 -11.89
CA PRO A 125 -12.00 5.55 -13.17
C PRO A 125 -12.52 6.80 -13.90
N SER A 126 -12.12 6.98 -15.16
CA SER A 126 -12.60 8.08 -16.02
C SER A 126 -13.94 7.74 -16.68
N GLY A 127 -15.05 8.12 -16.04
CA GLY A 127 -16.39 7.96 -16.62
C GLY A 127 -17.48 8.41 -15.67
N THR A 128 -18.68 8.71 -16.16
CA THR A 128 -19.86 9.06 -15.33
C THR A 128 -20.62 7.85 -14.83
N GLU A 129 -20.42 6.67 -15.44
CA GLU A 129 -21.12 5.43 -15.11
C GLU A 129 -20.75 4.94 -13.71
N GLU A 130 -21.73 4.59 -12.87
CA GLU A 130 -21.46 3.95 -11.58
C GLU A 130 -20.76 2.60 -11.79
N PRO A 131 -19.80 2.21 -10.94
CA PRO A 131 -19.09 0.96 -11.09
C PRO A 131 -20.05 -0.22 -10.97
N THR A 132 -19.84 -1.25 -11.80
CA THR A 132 -20.56 -2.52 -11.67
C THR A 132 -20.20 -3.16 -10.33
N MET A 133 -21.16 -3.22 -9.42
CA MET A 133 -20.98 -3.78 -8.09
C MET A 133 -21.08 -5.31 -8.11
N LEU A 134 -20.15 -5.98 -7.45
CA LEU A 134 -20.13 -7.41 -7.20
C LEU A 134 -19.94 -7.65 -5.70
N ASN A 135 -20.99 -8.11 -5.02
CA ASN A 135 -20.96 -8.40 -3.59
C ASN A 135 -20.44 -7.20 -2.75
N GLY A 136 -21.02 -6.01 -2.98
CA GLY A 136 -20.72 -4.82 -2.16
C GLY A 136 -19.40 -4.11 -2.43
N ILE A 137 -18.56 -4.60 -3.35
CA ILE A 137 -17.41 -3.87 -3.90
C ILE A 137 -17.49 -3.83 -5.43
N PRO A 138 -16.77 -2.93 -6.11
CA PRO A 138 -16.68 -2.96 -7.57
C PRO A 138 -16.14 -4.30 -8.06
N ALA A 139 -16.71 -4.81 -9.16
CA ALA A 139 -16.24 -6.02 -9.82
C ALA A 139 -14.76 -5.91 -10.24
N ASP A 140 -14.29 -4.69 -10.51
CA ASP A 140 -12.89 -4.39 -10.78
C ASP A 140 -11.98 -4.79 -9.61
N VAL A 141 -12.32 -4.34 -8.39
CA VAL A 141 -11.57 -4.65 -7.16
C VAL A 141 -11.66 -6.14 -6.84
N TYR A 142 -12.84 -6.74 -6.95
CA TYR A 142 -13.02 -8.17 -6.65
C TYR A 142 -12.16 -9.06 -7.58
N ASN A 143 -12.18 -8.77 -8.88
CA ASN A 143 -11.39 -9.51 -9.87
C ASN A 143 -9.88 -9.23 -9.75
N ALA A 144 -9.50 -8.08 -9.21
CA ALA A 144 -8.10 -7.72 -9.00
C ALA A 144 -7.43 -8.57 -7.92
N VAL A 145 -8.17 -9.09 -6.93
CA VAL A 145 -7.59 -9.90 -5.84
C VAL A 145 -6.83 -11.11 -6.37
N ALA A 146 -7.44 -11.86 -7.32
CA ALA A 146 -6.80 -13.04 -7.92
C ALA A 146 -5.55 -12.67 -8.73
N LYS A 147 -5.60 -11.57 -9.49
CA LYS A 147 -4.49 -11.09 -10.31
C LYS A 147 -3.35 -10.53 -9.46
N ALA A 148 -3.67 -9.84 -8.37
CA ALA A 148 -2.71 -9.36 -7.39
C ALA A 148 -1.99 -10.54 -6.71
N GLN A 149 -2.71 -11.58 -6.29
CA GLN A 149 -2.07 -12.78 -5.73
C GLN A 149 -1.12 -13.44 -6.74
N GLY A 150 -1.53 -13.54 -8.01
CA GLY A 150 -0.66 -14.05 -9.08
C GLY A 150 0.59 -13.19 -9.30
N LEU A 151 0.48 -11.86 -9.16
CA LEU A 151 1.63 -10.95 -9.19
C LEU A 151 2.57 -11.19 -7.99
N ALA A 152 2.02 -11.36 -6.79
CA ALA A 152 2.83 -11.62 -5.59
C ALA A 152 3.60 -12.94 -5.70
N GLU A 153 2.98 -13.99 -6.23
CA GLU A 153 3.63 -15.28 -6.49
C GLU A 153 4.73 -15.15 -7.55
N TRP A 154 4.44 -14.47 -8.67
CA TRP A 154 5.47 -14.16 -9.68
C TRP A 154 6.63 -13.39 -9.07
N ALA A 155 6.35 -12.39 -8.22
CA ALA A 155 7.38 -11.61 -7.57
C ALA A 155 8.20 -12.47 -6.59
N TYR A 156 7.56 -13.36 -5.83
CA TYR A 156 8.23 -14.32 -4.95
C TYR A 156 9.20 -15.22 -5.72
N GLN A 157 8.75 -15.81 -6.84
CA GLN A 157 9.59 -16.65 -7.72
C GLN A 157 10.79 -15.88 -8.30
N ASN A 158 10.63 -14.58 -8.54
CA ASN A 158 11.69 -13.69 -8.99
C ASN A 158 12.51 -13.07 -7.84
N ASN A 159 12.34 -13.55 -6.61
CA ASN A 159 13.07 -13.11 -5.41
C ASN A 159 12.76 -11.68 -4.96
N MET A 160 11.54 -11.23 -5.26
CA MET A 160 11.00 -9.92 -4.92
C MET A 160 9.73 -10.08 -4.08
N PRO A 161 9.76 -10.76 -2.91
CA PRO A 161 8.54 -10.94 -2.11
C PRO A 161 8.01 -9.60 -1.61
N LEU A 162 6.69 -9.40 -1.74
CA LEU A 162 6.01 -8.13 -1.43
C LEU A 162 4.58 -8.37 -0.95
N GLN A 163 4.02 -7.35 -0.30
CA GLN A 163 2.60 -7.26 0.06
C GLN A 163 1.86 -6.31 -0.87
N ILE A 164 0.63 -6.63 -1.27
CA ILE A 164 -0.17 -5.82 -2.19
C ILE A 164 -1.38 -5.27 -1.46
N PHE A 165 -1.57 -3.96 -1.57
CA PHE A 165 -2.73 -3.23 -1.08
C PHE A 165 -3.56 -2.79 -2.27
N LEU A 166 -4.84 -3.16 -2.25
CA LEU A 166 -5.82 -2.77 -3.27
C LEU A 166 -6.77 -1.74 -2.70
N GLU A 167 -7.00 -0.68 -3.46
CA GLU A 167 -7.99 0.33 -3.11
C GLU A 167 -9.41 -0.21 -3.32
N GLY A 168 -10.14 -0.40 -2.23
CA GLY A 168 -11.56 -0.74 -2.25
C GLY A 168 -12.42 0.50 -2.47
N TYR A 169 -12.36 1.09 -3.66
CA TYR A 169 -13.19 2.25 -4.00
C TYR A 169 -14.68 1.89 -4.09
N ALA A 170 -15.55 2.88 -3.91
CA ALA A 170 -17.00 2.78 -4.07
C ALA A 170 -17.64 1.58 -3.36
N TYR A 171 -17.21 1.28 -2.12
CA TYR A 171 -17.90 0.30 -1.29
C TYR A 171 -19.39 0.63 -1.22
N GLY A 172 -20.24 -0.39 -1.23
CA GLY A 172 -21.69 -0.20 -1.23
C GLY A 172 -22.44 -1.43 -0.73
N GLY A 173 -23.74 -1.25 -0.46
CA GLY A 173 -24.58 -2.31 0.07
C GLY A 173 -24.45 -2.53 1.57
N LYS A 174 -25.00 -3.64 2.07
CA LYS A 174 -24.96 -4.03 3.48
C LYS A 174 -23.77 -4.93 3.74
N ALA A 175 -23.13 -4.79 4.90
CA ALA A 175 -22.00 -5.65 5.26
C ALA A 175 -22.32 -7.13 5.22
N SER A 176 -23.56 -7.55 5.49
CA SER A 176 -23.99 -8.96 5.40
C SER A 176 -23.91 -9.54 3.99
N THR A 177 -24.18 -8.72 2.96
CA THR A 177 -24.16 -9.10 1.54
C THR A 177 -22.82 -8.84 0.85
N SER A 178 -21.89 -8.15 1.52
CA SER A 178 -20.56 -7.87 0.97
C SER A 178 -19.72 -9.15 0.81
N ALA A 179 -18.74 -9.14 -0.09
CA ALA A 179 -17.86 -10.27 -0.32
C ALA A 179 -17.14 -10.67 0.98
N ASN A 180 -17.01 -11.97 1.23
CA ASN A 180 -16.14 -12.44 2.28
C ASN A 180 -14.71 -12.54 1.71
N LEU A 181 -13.86 -11.55 1.99
CA LEU A 181 -12.50 -11.55 1.45
C LEU A 181 -11.64 -12.66 2.05
N ARG A 182 -12.03 -13.20 3.21
CA ARG A 182 -11.40 -14.36 3.85
C ARG A 182 -11.85 -15.70 3.27
N ASP A 183 -12.92 -15.72 2.49
CA ASP A 183 -13.49 -16.94 1.92
C ASP A 183 -13.92 -16.68 0.47
N ILE A 184 -12.95 -16.32 -0.35
CA ILE A 184 -13.13 -16.21 -1.80
C ILE A 184 -13.02 -17.63 -2.37
N THR A 185 -14.05 -18.06 -3.08
CA THR A 185 -14.10 -19.41 -3.69
C THR A 185 -12.85 -19.66 -4.53
N ASP A 186 -12.18 -20.77 -4.26
CA ASP A 186 -10.96 -21.24 -4.93
C ASP A 186 -9.77 -20.26 -4.91
N LEU A 187 -9.77 -19.26 -4.02
CA LEU A 187 -8.68 -18.28 -3.92
C LEU A 187 -8.25 -18.05 -2.47
N LYS A 188 -6.95 -18.25 -2.23
CA LYS A 188 -6.29 -17.90 -0.96
C LYS A 188 -5.25 -16.83 -1.25
N ALA A 189 -5.62 -15.57 -1.02
CA ALA A 189 -4.76 -14.43 -1.32
C ALA A 189 -4.13 -13.87 -0.04
N ASP A 190 -3.07 -14.55 0.40
CA ASP A 190 -2.33 -14.25 1.64
C ASP A 190 -1.37 -13.04 1.52
N LYS A 191 -1.15 -12.54 0.30
CA LYS A 191 -0.33 -11.34 0.04
C LYS A 191 -1.13 -10.11 -0.39
N VAL A 192 -2.46 -10.17 -0.30
CA VAL A 192 -3.36 -9.13 -0.80
C VAL A 192 -4.28 -8.66 0.31
N SER A 193 -4.40 -7.34 0.46
CA SER A 193 -5.34 -6.70 1.39
C SER A 193 -6.18 -5.65 0.67
N VAL A 194 -7.46 -5.55 1.03
CA VAL A 194 -8.39 -4.55 0.46
C VAL A 194 -8.72 -3.50 1.51
N ILE A 195 -8.44 -2.24 1.18
CA ILE A 195 -8.67 -1.11 2.08
C ILE A 195 -9.88 -0.32 1.60
N ILE A 196 -10.91 -0.23 2.43
CA ILE A 196 -12.14 0.53 2.17
C ILE A 196 -12.24 1.77 3.07
N GLY A 197 -11.30 1.96 3.99
CA GLY A 197 -11.29 3.11 4.89
C GLY A 197 -11.05 4.42 4.15
N GLN A 198 -11.75 5.45 4.59
CA GLN A 198 -11.72 6.79 4.00
C GLN A 198 -11.68 7.84 5.11
N ASP A 199 -10.91 8.91 4.92
CA ASP A 199 -11.07 10.14 5.71
C ASP A 199 -12.33 10.88 5.25
N PHE A 200 -13.38 10.81 6.06
CA PHE A 200 -14.69 11.35 5.67
C PHE A 200 -14.67 12.87 5.53
N ASN A 201 -13.84 13.58 6.31
CA ASN A 201 -13.72 15.02 6.20
C ASN A 201 -13.10 15.45 4.88
N TYR A 202 -12.08 14.72 4.41
CA TYR A 202 -11.51 14.95 3.08
C TYR A 202 -12.51 14.54 1.98
N ALA A 203 -13.20 13.41 2.14
CA ALA A 203 -14.19 12.96 1.16
C ALA A 203 -15.35 13.96 0.98
N LYS A 204 -15.77 14.65 2.05
CA LYS A 204 -16.78 15.73 1.99
C LYS A 204 -16.37 16.89 1.09
N THR A 205 -15.07 17.20 0.99
CA THR A 205 -14.60 18.31 0.13
C THR A 205 -14.56 17.93 -1.34
N GLN A 206 -14.60 16.63 -1.65
CA GLN A 206 -14.60 16.13 -3.03
C GLN A 206 -16.01 16.11 -3.61
N SER A 207 -16.13 15.85 -4.92
CA SER A 207 -17.42 15.73 -5.60
C SER A 207 -17.46 14.53 -6.54
N GLY A 208 -18.64 13.91 -6.68
CA GLY A 208 -18.84 12.74 -7.53
C GLY A 208 -18.06 11.51 -7.03
N LYS A 209 -17.42 10.78 -7.94
CA LYS A 209 -16.71 9.53 -7.61
C LYS A 209 -15.54 9.71 -6.65
N ALA A 210 -14.92 10.89 -6.64
CA ALA A 210 -13.80 11.19 -5.74
C ALA A 210 -14.21 11.17 -4.25
N GLN A 211 -15.50 11.30 -3.94
CA GLN A 211 -16.04 11.15 -2.59
C GLN A 211 -16.10 9.68 -2.13
N LYS A 212 -15.87 8.73 -3.03
CA LYS A 212 -15.98 7.28 -2.79
C LYS A 212 -14.64 6.56 -2.94
N PHE A 213 -13.51 7.28 -2.94
CA PHE A 213 -12.17 6.68 -2.98
C PHE A 213 -11.66 6.33 -1.58
N ALA A 214 -10.86 5.28 -1.45
CA ALA A 214 -10.32 4.84 -0.17
C ALA A 214 -8.91 5.40 0.03
N ASP A 215 -8.52 5.73 1.26
CA ASP A 215 -7.25 6.41 1.56
C ASP A 215 -6.07 5.43 1.66
N ILE A 216 -5.79 4.70 0.58
CA ILE A 216 -4.72 3.69 0.51
C ILE A 216 -3.32 4.25 0.78
N GLY A 217 -3.08 5.51 0.42
CA GLY A 217 -1.81 6.19 0.71
C GLY A 217 -1.51 6.26 2.22
N THR A 218 -2.55 6.44 3.05
CA THR A 218 -2.40 6.43 4.51
C THR A 218 -2.01 5.05 5.00
N ALA A 219 -2.68 3.99 4.51
CA ALA A 219 -2.38 2.61 4.90
C ALA A 219 -0.96 2.20 4.49
N LEU A 220 -0.54 2.56 3.26
CA LEU A 220 0.82 2.33 2.77
C LEU A 220 1.86 3.05 3.64
N GLY A 221 1.61 4.31 4.00
CA GLY A 221 2.51 5.08 4.83
C GLY A 221 2.62 4.55 6.26
N VAL A 222 1.52 4.09 6.86
CA VAL A 222 1.54 3.40 8.16
C VAL A 222 2.36 2.12 8.07
N CYS A 223 2.17 1.33 7.01
CA CYS A 223 2.91 0.09 6.84
C CYS A 223 4.42 0.32 6.62
N SER A 224 4.81 1.41 5.93
CA SER A 224 6.21 1.86 5.82
C SER A 224 6.81 2.23 7.17
N LYS A 225 6.04 2.85 8.06
CA LYS A 225 6.49 3.23 9.41
C LYS A 225 6.54 2.02 10.36
N ALA A 226 5.63 1.06 10.19
CA ALA A 226 5.54 -0.10 11.05
C ALA A 226 6.72 -1.07 10.87
N THR A 227 7.22 -1.64 11.96
CA THR A 227 8.19 -2.73 11.86
C THR A 227 7.52 -3.96 11.21
N VAL A 228 8.31 -4.85 10.61
CA VAL A 228 7.75 -5.98 9.84
C VAL A 228 6.86 -6.92 10.65
N ASN A 229 7.05 -6.99 11.97
CA ASN A 229 6.28 -7.81 12.89
C ASN A 229 5.11 -7.07 13.54
N GLN A 230 4.98 -5.77 13.31
CA GLN A 230 3.92 -4.94 13.88
C GLN A 230 2.71 -4.91 12.97
N ASN A 231 1.54 -5.04 13.60
CA ASN A 231 0.27 -4.83 12.96
C ASN A 231 0.06 -3.34 12.68
N ILE A 232 -0.41 -2.98 11.48
CA ILE A 232 -0.65 -1.58 11.09
C ILE A 232 -1.77 -0.91 11.92
N GLY A 233 -2.62 -1.72 12.56
CA GLY A 233 -3.67 -1.30 13.50
C GLY A 233 -3.24 -1.27 14.97
N GLU A 234 -1.94 -1.40 15.29
CA GLU A 234 -1.47 -1.34 16.68
C GLU A 234 -1.87 -0.01 17.36
N ASN A 235 -2.63 -0.14 18.45
CA ASN A 235 -3.30 0.99 19.10
C ASN A 235 -2.35 2.02 19.72
N GLU A 236 -1.19 1.60 20.21
CA GLU A 236 -0.25 2.52 20.87
C GLU A 236 0.63 3.26 19.84
N SER A 237 1.04 2.58 18.78
CA SER A 237 2.05 3.07 17.84
C SER A 237 1.47 3.90 16.69
N PHE A 238 0.25 3.59 16.22
CA PHE A 238 -0.28 4.10 14.95
C PHE A 238 -1.58 4.87 15.10
N ASN A 239 -1.49 6.08 15.65
CA ASN A 239 -2.57 7.07 15.49
C ASN A 239 -2.46 7.72 14.09
N ILE A 240 -3.49 7.56 13.26
CA ILE A 240 -3.53 8.15 11.91
C ILE A 240 -4.11 9.57 11.89
N THR A 241 -4.74 10.01 12.98
CA THR A 241 -5.33 11.35 13.12
C THR A 241 -4.28 12.44 13.23
N ASP A 242 -4.44 13.50 12.44
CA ASP A 242 -3.78 14.79 12.62
C ASP A 242 -4.85 15.85 12.92
N ALA A 243 -5.05 16.13 14.21
CA ALA A 243 -6.06 17.08 14.67
C ALA A 243 -5.77 18.53 14.25
N ALA A 244 -4.49 18.89 14.06
CA ALA A 244 -4.11 20.24 13.66
C ALA A 244 -4.46 20.52 12.19
N LYS A 245 -4.34 19.49 11.34
CA LYS A 245 -4.69 19.57 9.91
C LYS A 245 -6.11 19.08 9.60
N GLY A 246 -6.84 18.55 10.59
CA GLY A 246 -8.18 18.00 10.41
C GLY A 246 -8.22 16.69 9.61
N ILE A 247 -7.10 15.98 9.50
CA ILE A 247 -6.95 14.75 8.70
C ILE A 247 -7.26 13.55 9.58
N TRP A 248 -8.09 12.62 9.09
CA TRP A 248 -8.50 11.41 9.81
C TRP A 248 -9.08 11.71 11.19
N VAL A 249 -9.88 12.78 11.32
CA VAL A 249 -10.61 13.10 12.55
C VAL A 249 -11.92 12.31 12.62
N GLU A 250 -12.60 12.17 11.48
CA GLU A 250 -13.82 11.39 11.34
C GLU A 250 -13.57 10.25 10.35
N PRO A 251 -13.47 8.98 10.81
CA PRO A 251 -13.31 7.85 9.92
C PRO A 251 -14.63 7.54 9.21
N GLY A 252 -14.54 7.19 7.94
CA GLY A 252 -15.64 6.67 7.16
C GLY A 252 -15.22 5.50 6.29
N LEU A 253 -16.18 5.02 5.52
CA LEU A 253 -15.98 4.01 4.48
C LEU A 253 -16.06 4.66 3.09
N SER A 254 -15.47 4.03 2.08
CA SER A 254 -15.52 4.43 0.68
C SER A 254 -16.93 4.43 0.04
N CYS A 255 -17.98 4.24 0.85
CA CYS A 255 -19.38 4.53 0.51
C CYS A 255 -19.82 5.98 0.81
N HIS A 256 -18.89 6.84 1.23
CA HIS A 256 -19.15 8.21 1.68
C HIS A 256 -20.06 8.28 2.91
N LYS A 257 -19.89 7.36 3.86
CA LYS A 257 -20.60 7.38 5.14
C LYS A 257 -19.60 7.37 6.30
N PRO A 258 -19.84 8.17 7.35
CA PRO A 258 -19.04 8.11 8.56
C PRO A 258 -19.33 6.80 9.30
N ASN A 259 -18.36 6.33 10.08
CA ASN A 259 -18.49 5.10 10.86
C ASN A 259 -19.67 5.11 11.85
N THR A 260 -20.11 6.28 12.30
CA THR A 260 -21.26 6.46 13.18
C THR A 260 -22.58 6.02 12.52
N GLU A 261 -22.71 6.18 11.21
CA GLU A 261 -23.89 5.75 10.45
C GLU A 261 -23.88 4.25 10.12
N VAL A 262 -22.69 3.66 9.99
CA VAL A 262 -22.49 2.25 9.60
C VAL A 262 -21.99 1.38 10.75
N PHE A 263 -22.18 1.83 11.99
CA PHE A 263 -21.58 1.21 13.18
C PHE A 263 -21.92 -0.29 13.32
N SER A 264 -23.17 -0.68 13.03
CA SER A 264 -23.62 -2.08 13.07
C SER A 264 -22.90 -2.99 12.06
N ASP A 265 -22.43 -2.40 10.97
CA ASP A 265 -21.84 -3.10 9.83
C ASP A 265 -20.33 -3.31 10.03
N LEU A 266 -19.68 -2.49 10.85
CA LEU A 266 -18.22 -2.50 11.07
C LEU A 266 -17.71 -3.87 11.54
N GLN A 267 -18.36 -4.49 12.53
CA GLN A 267 -17.93 -5.81 13.02
C GLN A 267 -18.06 -6.90 11.95
N THR A 268 -19.08 -6.80 11.09
CA THR A 268 -19.27 -7.75 9.99
C THR A 268 -18.20 -7.56 8.92
N LEU A 269 -17.78 -6.32 8.65
CA LEU A 269 -16.70 -6.01 7.71
C LEU A 269 -15.33 -6.45 8.24
N GLU A 270 -15.06 -6.27 9.53
CA GLU A 270 -13.89 -6.81 10.23
C GLU A 270 -13.80 -8.33 10.05
N ASN A 271 -14.89 -9.04 10.33
CA ASN A 271 -14.95 -10.50 10.19
C ASN A 271 -14.73 -10.98 8.75
N LYS A 272 -15.10 -10.16 7.76
CA LYS A 272 -14.91 -10.43 6.34
C LYS A 272 -13.53 -10.03 5.81
N GLY A 273 -12.67 -9.43 6.63
CA GLY A 273 -11.29 -9.10 6.28
C GLY A 273 -11.09 -7.76 5.57
N TYR A 274 -12.03 -6.82 5.67
CA TYR A 274 -11.85 -5.47 5.14
C TYR A 274 -11.01 -4.60 6.09
N ILE A 275 -10.20 -3.70 5.54
CA ILE A 275 -9.42 -2.73 6.34
C ILE A 275 -10.06 -1.33 6.28
N PHE A 276 -10.34 -0.74 7.43
CA PHE A 276 -10.92 0.59 7.59
C PHE A 276 -10.50 1.27 8.90
N GLY A 277 -10.62 2.60 8.96
CA GLY A 277 -10.29 3.35 10.17
C GLY A 277 -11.38 3.20 11.23
N ILE A 278 -11.02 3.09 12.51
CA ILE A 278 -11.93 3.02 13.66
C ILE A 278 -11.44 3.91 14.81
N THR A 279 -12.36 4.27 15.69
CA THR A 279 -12.07 4.93 16.96
C THR A 279 -12.46 4.01 18.10
N TYR A 280 -11.66 3.99 19.16
CA TYR A 280 -11.94 3.22 20.37
C TYR A 280 -12.43 4.15 21.48
N ALA A 281 -13.50 3.76 22.16
CA ALA A 281 -13.94 4.49 23.35
C ALA A 281 -12.84 4.46 24.42
N GLY A 282 -12.40 5.63 24.87
CA GLY A 282 -11.30 5.77 25.83
C GLY A 282 -9.92 6.00 25.21
N MET A 283 -9.77 6.01 23.89
CA MET A 283 -8.51 6.31 23.22
C MET A 283 -8.71 7.37 22.13
N ALA A 284 -7.95 8.47 22.21
CA ALA A 284 -8.04 9.54 21.23
C ALA A 284 -7.40 9.13 19.89
N GLY A 285 -8.04 9.54 18.80
CA GLY A 285 -7.56 9.34 17.44
C GLY A 285 -8.09 8.07 16.76
N VAL A 286 -7.99 8.07 15.45
CA VAL A 286 -8.36 6.98 14.56
C VAL A 286 -7.18 6.05 14.40
N ARG A 287 -7.46 4.75 14.25
CA ARG A 287 -6.51 3.69 13.91
C ARG A 287 -7.09 2.81 12.82
N TRP A 288 -6.25 2.06 12.13
CA TRP A 288 -6.75 0.94 11.33
C TRP A 288 -7.36 -0.12 12.24
N ASN A 289 -8.45 -0.73 11.81
CA ASN A 289 -9.09 -1.84 12.52
C ASN A 289 -8.14 -3.02 12.70
N ASN A 290 -7.41 -3.38 11.65
CA ASN A 290 -6.50 -4.50 11.62
C ASN A 290 -5.67 -4.49 10.33
N ASP A 291 -4.88 -5.54 10.11
CA ASP A 291 -4.03 -5.74 8.95
C ASP A 291 -4.38 -7.01 8.17
N HIS A 292 -5.67 -7.26 7.97
CA HIS A 292 -6.20 -8.47 7.31
C HIS A 292 -5.68 -8.68 5.88
N THR A 293 -5.44 -9.94 5.52
CA THR A 293 -5.25 -10.36 4.12
C THR A 293 -6.46 -11.17 3.63
N CYS A 294 -6.61 -11.31 2.31
CA CYS A 294 -7.71 -12.00 1.63
C CYS A 294 -7.55 -13.53 1.68
N THR A 295 -7.34 -14.07 2.89
CA THR A 295 -7.15 -15.51 3.14
C THR A 295 -7.86 -15.90 4.44
N PRO A 296 -8.38 -17.13 4.56
CA PRO A 296 -9.03 -17.58 5.79
C PRO A 296 -8.00 -17.69 6.92
N VAL A 297 -8.44 -17.53 8.17
CA VAL A 297 -7.57 -17.83 9.32
C VAL A 297 -7.54 -19.33 9.50
N ILE A 298 -6.38 -19.93 9.25
CA ILE A 298 -6.16 -21.36 9.41
C ILE A 298 -5.13 -21.54 10.52
N ILE A 299 -5.54 -22.28 11.54
CA ILE A 299 -4.67 -22.75 12.62
C ILE A 299 -4.55 -24.26 12.44
N ASP A 300 -3.33 -24.76 12.24
CA ASP A 300 -3.08 -26.20 12.12
C ASP A 300 -3.06 -26.88 13.50
N SER A 301 -2.93 -28.22 13.51
CA SER A 301 -2.86 -29.01 14.75
C SER A 301 -1.66 -28.69 15.63
N ASP A 302 -0.63 -28.03 15.08
CA ASP A 302 0.58 -27.63 15.78
C ASP A 302 0.50 -26.17 16.30
N ASN A 303 -0.69 -25.54 16.26
CA ASN A 303 -0.92 -24.13 16.56
C ASN A 303 -0.12 -23.16 15.67
N LYS A 304 0.28 -23.57 14.46
CA LYS A 304 0.86 -22.65 13.48
C LYS A 304 -0.26 -21.96 12.74
N ILE A 305 -0.07 -20.66 12.53
CA ILE A 305 -1.06 -19.81 11.91
C ILE A 305 -0.56 -19.39 10.53
N ASN A 306 -1.46 -19.40 9.56
CA ASN A 306 -1.15 -18.93 8.21
C ASN A 306 -0.99 -17.40 8.14
N GLU A 307 -0.50 -16.91 7.00
CA GLU A 307 -0.27 -15.49 6.71
C GLU A 307 -1.59 -14.71 6.45
N HIS A 308 -2.50 -14.75 7.42
CA HIS A 308 -3.80 -14.05 7.39
C HIS A 308 -3.72 -12.57 7.78
N THR A 309 -2.51 -12.09 8.08
CA THR A 309 -2.20 -10.70 8.39
C THR A 309 -1.00 -10.20 7.57
N ILE A 310 -0.97 -8.91 7.30
CA ILE A 310 0.12 -8.23 6.61
C ILE A 310 1.42 -8.42 7.42
N ALA A 311 1.39 -8.29 8.74
CA ALA A 311 2.55 -8.48 9.60
C ALA A 311 3.19 -9.86 9.42
N TYR A 312 2.40 -10.95 9.45
CA TYR A 312 2.95 -12.29 9.27
C TYR A 312 3.60 -12.47 7.90
N GLY A 313 2.96 -11.98 6.83
CA GLY A 313 3.59 -12.10 5.52
C GLY A 313 4.77 -11.17 5.29
N ARG A 314 4.85 -10.02 5.98
CA ARG A 314 6.06 -9.17 6.00
C ARG A 314 7.21 -9.85 6.72
N VAL A 315 6.96 -10.54 7.84
CA VAL A 315 7.98 -11.33 8.55
C VAL A 315 8.55 -12.42 7.64
N MET A 316 7.68 -13.19 6.98
CA MET A 316 8.11 -14.25 6.05
C MET A 316 8.89 -13.69 4.86
N SER A 317 8.39 -12.61 4.25
CA SER A 317 9.08 -11.93 3.14
C SER A 317 10.46 -11.42 3.55
N LYS A 318 10.60 -10.87 4.77
CA LYS A 318 11.89 -10.41 5.30
C LYS A 318 12.82 -11.58 5.58
N ALA A 319 12.33 -12.68 6.14
CA ALA A 319 13.13 -13.88 6.40
C ALA A 319 13.72 -14.43 5.09
N VAL A 320 12.91 -14.58 4.04
CA VAL A 320 13.36 -15.05 2.72
C VAL A 320 14.44 -14.15 2.13
N ARG A 321 14.25 -12.83 2.20
CA ARG A 321 15.25 -11.85 1.73
C ARG A 321 16.56 -11.93 2.53
N GLY A 322 16.45 -12.05 3.85
CA GLY A 322 17.59 -12.22 4.75
C GLY A 322 18.39 -13.48 4.44
N LEU A 323 17.73 -14.64 4.35
CA LEU A 323 18.36 -15.91 3.99
C LEU A 323 19.06 -15.81 2.64
N ARG A 324 18.40 -15.24 1.62
CA ARG A 324 19.01 -15.07 0.29
C ARG A 324 20.27 -14.21 0.34
N SER A 325 20.28 -13.12 1.10
CA SER A 325 21.46 -12.25 1.23
C SER A 325 22.67 -12.99 1.82
N VAL A 326 22.45 -13.94 2.73
CA VAL A 326 23.49 -14.74 3.38
C VAL A 326 23.96 -15.90 2.49
N TYR A 327 23.05 -16.58 1.79
CA TYR A 327 23.39 -17.72 0.95
C TYR A 327 23.94 -17.34 -0.42
N LEU A 328 23.59 -16.17 -0.98
CA LEU A 328 24.02 -15.78 -2.33
C LEU A 328 25.55 -15.73 -2.50
N PRO A 329 26.35 -15.20 -1.54
CA PRO A 329 27.81 -15.28 -1.61
C PRO A 329 28.36 -16.72 -1.56
N LYS A 330 27.66 -17.65 -0.91
CA LYS A 330 28.11 -19.04 -0.75
C LYS A 330 28.03 -19.83 -2.05
N ILE A 331 27.09 -19.51 -2.94
CA ILE A 331 26.89 -20.23 -4.21
C ILE A 331 28.12 -20.18 -5.12
N LYS A 332 28.84 -19.06 -5.15
CA LYS A 332 30.05 -18.87 -5.98
C LYS A 332 31.34 -18.80 -5.15
N THR A 333 31.34 -19.37 -3.95
CA THR A 333 32.54 -19.41 -3.11
C THR A 333 33.53 -20.47 -3.63
N ASN A 334 34.82 -20.24 -3.44
CA ASN A 334 35.85 -21.22 -3.68
C ASN A 334 35.73 -22.35 -2.64
N TRP A 335 35.28 -23.51 -3.08
CA TRP A 335 35.19 -24.70 -2.23
C TRP A 335 36.59 -25.24 -1.96
N ALA A 336 36.96 -25.37 -0.69
CA ALA A 336 38.22 -26.00 -0.31
C ALA A 336 38.20 -27.47 -0.75
N VAL A 337 39.29 -27.92 -1.36
CA VAL A 337 39.51 -29.34 -1.66
C VAL A 337 39.84 -30.04 -0.34
N ASP A 338 39.14 -31.12 -0.04
CA ASP A 338 39.47 -31.95 1.11
C ASP A 338 40.84 -32.60 0.88
N GLY A 339 41.82 -32.25 1.72
CA GLY A 339 43.21 -32.70 1.61
C GLY A 339 43.41 -34.21 1.83
N LYS A 340 42.40 -34.95 2.29
CA LYS A 340 42.45 -36.42 2.41
C LYS A 340 41.80 -37.15 1.25
N THR A 341 40.79 -36.57 0.62
CA THR A 341 40.03 -37.24 -0.45
C THR A 341 40.31 -36.67 -1.84
N SER A 342 41.02 -35.53 -1.93
CA SER A 342 41.27 -34.78 -3.18
C SER A 342 39.99 -34.44 -3.95
N LYS A 343 38.85 -34.47 -3.27
CA LYS A 343 37.53 -34.16 -3.82
C LYS A 343 37.11 -32.78 -3.35
N LEU A 344 36.40 -32.07 -4.22
CA LEU A 344 35.66 -30.88 -3.83
C LEU A 344 34.53 -31.32 -2.89
N SER A 345 34.33 -30.60 -1.78
CA SER A 345 33.15 -30.80 -0.94
C SER A 345 31.90 -30.69 -1.82
N PRO A 346 30.99 -31.68 -1.82
CA PRO A 346 29.70 -31.49 -2.46
C PRO A 346 29.02 -30.33 -1.73
N GLY A 347 28.71 -29.27 -2.48
CA GLY A 347 28.15 -28.03 -1.94
C GLY A 347 26.86 -28.20 -1.18
#